data_AF-A0A4Y8VUS0-F1
#
_entry.id   AF-A0A4Y8VUS0-F1
#
_cell.length_a   1.000
_cell.length_b   1.000
_cell.length_c   1.000
_cell.angle_alpha   90.00
_cell.angle_beta   90.00
_cell.angle_gamma   90.00
#
_symmetry.space_group_name_H-M   'P 1'
#
loop_
_entity.id
_entity.type
_entity.pdbx_description
1 polymer ?
#
loop_
_entity_poly.entity_id
_entity_poly.type
_entity_poly.pdbx_seq_one_letter_code
_entity_poly.pdbx_strand_id
1 'polypeptide(L)'
;MNQDNSNPTQYSSLTEIRLRKELLQKDIEADDARIKALWKSLFSKPDALSKNASPGKRMQSLFSIGVSAFDGALLAWKLYRKFKKT
;
A
#
# COMPACT_ATOMS: atom_id res chain seq x y z
N MET A 1 13.36 0.53 -14.48
CA MET A 1 13.38 1.94 -14.91
C MET A 1 11.94 2.38 -15.12
N ASN A 2 11.34 3.15 -14.20
CA ASN A 2 10.06 3.82 -14.45
C ASN A 2 10.36 5.30 -14.64
N GLN A 3 10.21 5.75 -15.88
CA GLN A 3 10.35 7.13 -16.30
C GLN A 3 8.97 7.78 -16.19
N ASP A 4 8.65 8.34 -15.03
CA ASP A 4 7.47 9.19 -14.86
C ASP A 4 7.78 10.57 -15.45
N ASN A 5 7.84 10.62 -16.79
CA ASN A 5 7.89 11.86 -17.55
C ASN A 5 6.51 12.50 -17.51
N SER A 6 6.18 13.17 -16.40
CA SER A 6 4.94 13.94 -16.24
C SER A 6 5.02 15.25 -17.04
N ASN A 7 4.96 15.13 -18.37
CA ASN A 7 4.54 16.27 -19.19
C ASN A 7 3.04 16.49 -18.92
N PRO A 8 2.59 17.73 -18.62
CA PRO A 8 1.19 18.00 -18.39
C PRO A 8 0.40 17.61 -19.65
N THR A 9 -0.52 16.65 -19.51
CA THR A 9 -1.40 16.26 -20.61
C THR A 9 -2.29 17.45 -20.93
N GLN A 10 -2.08 18.09 -22.08
CA GLN A 10 -2.86 19.23 -22.52
C GLN A 10 -4.20 18.73 -23.07
N TYR A 11 -5.29 19.11 -22.40
CA TYR A 11 -6.65 18.76 -22.82
C TYR A 11 -7.25 19.88 -23.66
N SER A 12 -7.89 19.52 -24.77
CA SER A 12 -8.43 20.47 -25.73
C SER A 12 -9.93 20.75 -25.54
N SER A 13 -10.64 19.87 -24.83
CA SER A 13 -12.09 19.94 -24.63
C SER A 13 -12.54 19.39 -23.28
N LEU A 14 -13.63 19.95 -22.74
CA LEU A 14 -14.29 19.45 -21.52
C LEU A 14 -14.83 18.02 -21.68
N THR A 15 -15.21 17.65 -22.90
CA THR A 15 -15.72 16.30 -23.20
C THR A 15 -14.61 15.25 -23.06
N GLU A 16 -13.42 15.57 -23.56
CA GLU A 16 -12.21 14.77 -23.45
C GLU A 16 -11.82 14.54 -21.98
N ILE A 17 -11.88 15.59 -21.16
CA ILE A 17 -11.61 15.52 -19.72
C ILE A 17 -12.60 14.59 -19.02
N ARG A 18 -13.91 14.69 -19.35
CA ARG A 18 -14.94 13.83 -18.75
C ARG A 18 -14.73 12.36 -19.11
N LEU A 19 -14.50 12.08 -20.39
CA LEU A 19 -14.26 10.72 -20.86
C LEU A 19 -13.03 10.11 -20.17
N ARG A 20 -11.93 10.86 -20.07
CA ARG A 20 -10.72 10.38 -19.39
C ARG A 20 -10.92 10.19 -17.89
N LYS A 21 -11.70 11.06 -17.24
CA LYS A 21 -12.06 10.91 -15.83
C LYS A 21 -12.86 9.64 -15.59
N GLU A 22 -13.83 9.33 -16.45
CA GLU A 22 -14.63 8.10 -16.36
C GLU A 22 -13.77 6.84 -16.55
N LEU A 23 -12.86 6.85 -17.54
CA LEU A 23 -11.90 5.76 -17.73
C LEU A 23 -10.99 5.57 -16.51
N LEU A 24 -10.41 6.66 -16.00
CA LEU A 24 -9.55 6.60 -14.83
C LEU A 24 -10.31 6.10 -13.59
N GLN A 25 -11.57 6.49 -13.43
CA GLN A 25 -12.40 5.99 -12.34
C GLN A 25 -12.62 4.48 -12.45
N LYS A 26 -12.87 3.95 -13.65
CA LYS A 26 -13.00 2.50 -13.86
C LYS A 26 -11.70 1.75 -13.56
N ASP A 27 -10.57 2.31 -13.96
CA ASP A 27 -9.26 1.73 -13.65
C ASP A 27 -8.99 1.72 -12.15
N ILE A 28 -9.31 2.79 -11.43
CA ILE A 28 -9.20 2.87 -9.97
C ILE A 28 -10.10 1.85 -9.28
N GLU A 29 -11.36 1.70 -9.73
CA GLU A 29 -12.28 0.70 -9.18
C GLU A 29 -11.75 -0.74 -9.38
N ALA A 30 -11.17 -1.02 -10.55
CA ALA A 30 -10.56 -2.31 -10.85
C ALA A 30 -9.29 -2.58 -10.02
N ASP A 31 -8.45 -1.55 -9.85
CA ASP A 31 -7.23 -1.63 -9.03
C ASP A 31 -7.55 -1.79 -7.55
N ASP A 32 -8.56 -1.07 -7.02
CA ASP A 32 -9.00 -1.22 -5.63
C ASP A 32 -9.51 -2.64 -5.35
N ALA A 33 -10.26 -3.24 -6.27
CA ALA A 33 -10.68 -4.64 -6.16
C ALA A 33 -9.48 -5.60 -6.14
N ARG A 34 -8.47 -5.37 -6.99
CA ARG A 34 -7.22 -6.16 -7.00
C ARG A 34 -6.42 -5.98 -5.71
N ILE A 35 -6.26 -4.76 -5.23
CA ILE A 35 -5.59 -4.44 -3.96
C ILE A 35 -6.31 -5.14 -2.82
N LYS A 36 -7.65 -5.07 -2.75
CA LYS A 36 -8.44 -5.77 -1.74
C LYS A 36 -8.29 -7.28 -1.81
N ALA A 37 -8.28 -7.86 -3.01
CA ALA A 37 -8.08 -9.30 -3.20
C ALA A 37 -6.67 -9.74 -2.78
N LEU A 38 -5.64 -8.98 -3.17
CA LEU A 38 -4.24 -9.24 -2.79
C LEU A 38 -4.03 -9.03 -1.29
N TRP A 39 -4.54 -7.93 -0.73
CA TRP A 39 -4.54 -7.67 0.71
C TRP A 39 -5.22 -8.80 1.47
N LYS A 40 -6.40 -9.22 1.00
CA LYS A 40 -7.09 -10.38 1.54
C LYS A 40 -6.26 -11.65 1.37
N SER A 41 -5.51 -11.86 0.28
CA SER A 41 -4.67 -13.06 0.14
C SER A 41 -3.44 -13.08 1.06
N LEU A 42 -2.87 -11.90 1.35
CA LEU A 42 -1.69 -11.74 2.20
C LEU A 42 -2.06 -11.81 3.69
N PHE A 43 -3.25 -11.33 4.05
CA PHE A 43 -3.73 -11.26 5.44
C PHE A 43 -4.91 -12.18 5.76
N SER A 44 -5.50 -12.87 4.79
CA SER A 44 -6.43 -13.96 5.09
C SER A 44 -5.63 -15.05 5.73
N LYS A 45 -6.00 -15.31 6.97
CA LYS A 45 -5.57 -16.41 7.83
C LYS A 45 -4.97 -17.54 6.98
N PRO A 46 -3.63 -17.60 6.82
CA PRO A 46 -3.06 -18.80 6.26
C PRO A 46 -3.47 -19.93 7.21
N ASP A 47 -3.69 -21.14 6.73
CA ASP A 47 -3.82 -22.31 7.60
C ASP A 47 -2.59 -22.46 8.54
N ALA A 48 -1.51 -21.70 8.27
CA ALA A 48 -0.36 -21.44 9.14
C ALA A 48 -0.61 -20.52 10.38
N LEU A 49 -1.81 -19.96 10.55
CA LEU A 49 -2.31 -19.31 11.78
C LEU A 49 -3.44 -20.10 12.43
N SER A 50 -3.82 -21.25 11.86
CA SER A 50 -4.61 -22.23 12.59
C SER A 50 -3.84 -22.67 13.83
N LYS A 51 -4.55 -23.13 14.86
CA LYS A 51 -4.02 -23.53 16.17
C LYS A 51 -2.95 -24.63 16.11
N ASN A 52 -2.65 -25.16 14.91
CA ASN A 52 -1.79 -26.30 14.62
C ASN A 52 -0.46 -25.95 13.91
N ALA A 53 -0.17 -24.67 13.67
CA ALA A 53 1.00 -24.25 12.88
C ALA A 53 2.22 -23.85 13.74
N SER A 54 3.39 -24.39 13.38
CA SER A 54 4.66 -24.20 14.10
C SER A 54 5.05 -22.71 14.23
N PRO A 55 5.49 -22.26 15.44
CA PRO A 55 5.80 -20.85 15.75
C PRO A 55 6.74 -20.13 14.75
N GLY A 56 7.68 -20.85 14.13
CA GLY A 56 8.66 -20.27 13.20
C GLY A 56 8.08 -19.75 11.88
N LYS A 57 7.00 -20.35 11.37
CA LYS A 57 6.34 -19.89 10.13
C LYS A 57 5.50 -18.62 10.34
N ARG A 58 5.06 -18.36 11.58
CA ARG A 58 4.31 -17.15 11.96
C ARG A 58 5.20 -15.91 11.96
N MET A 59 6.47 -16.07 12.34
CA MET A 59 7.43 -14.97 12.36
C MET A 59 7.87 -14.55 10.95
N GLN A 60 8.09 -15.50 10.03
CA GLN A 60 8.48 -15.19 8.64
C GLN A 60 7.46 -14.31 7.89
N SER A 61 6.16 -14.50 8.15
CA SER A 61 5.10 -13.66 7.58
C SER A 61 5.14 -12.21 8.10
N LEU A 62 5.43 -12.00 9.39
CA LEU A 62 5.58 -10.66 9.98
C LEU A 62 6.85 -9.93 9.50
N PHE A 63 7.92 -10.66 9.16
CA PHE A 63 9.15 -10.06 8.66
C PHE A 63 8.99 -9.37 7.30
N SER A 64 8.07 -9.84 6.45
CA SER A 64 7.80 -9.21 5.14
C SER A 64 7.19 -7.80 5.24
N ILE A 65 6.52 -7.48 6.35
CA ILE A 65 5.91 -6.18 6.64
C ILE A 65 6.90 -5.25 7.40
N GLY A 66 8.02 -5.80 7.86
CA GLY A 66 8.83 -5.22 8.93
C GLY A 66 9.85 -4.16 8.54
N VAL A 67 10.17 -3.91 7.27
CA VAL A 67 11.27 -2.98 6.93
C VAL A 67 10.78 -1.53 6.74
N SER A 68 9.67 -1.30 6.03
CA SER A 68 9.15 0.05 5.77
C SER A 68 8.42 0.67 6.96
N ALA A 69 7.65 -0.13 7.71
CA ALA A 69 6.94 0.33 8.90
C ALA A 69 7.89 0.59 10.09
N PHE A 70 9.01 -0.14 10.16
CA PHE A 70 9.99 0.01 11.24
C PHE A 70 10.77 1.34 11.14
N ASP A 71 11.18 1.76 9.94
CA ASP A 71 11.81 3.07 9.75
C ASP A 71 10.83 4.21 10.08
N GLY A 72 9.57 4.10 9.64
CA GLY A 72 8.50 5.04 10.01
C GLY A 72 8.26 5.13 11.53
N ALA A 73 8.25 3.99 12.23
CA ALA A 73 8.11 3.95 13.68
C ALA A 73 9.33 4.52 14.43
N LEU A 74 10.55 4.25 13.94
CA LEU A 74 11.79 4.81 14.47
C LEU A 74 11.83 6.33 14.31
N LEU A 75 11.41 6.86 13.16
CA LEU A 75 11.30 8.29 12.92
C LEU A 75 10.27 8.93 13.84
N ALA A 76 9.08 8.34 13.98
CA ALA A 76 8.06 8.82 14.91
C ALA A 76 8.56 8.82 16.37
N TRP A 77 9.28 7.78 16.81
CA TRP A 77 9.92 7.73 18.12
C TRP A 77 10.99 8.82 18.29
N LYS A 78 11.82 9.03 17.26
CA LYS A 78 12.88 10.05 17.28
C LYS A 78 12.30 11.45 17.40
N LEU A 79 11.21 11.75 16.69
CA LEU A 79 10.46 13.00 16.83
C LEU A 79 9.83 13.11 18.23
N TYR A 80 9.14 12.07 18.70
CA TYR A 80 8.54 12.03 20.05
C TYR A 80 9.57 12.34 21.15
N ARG A 81 10.75 11.70 21.10
CA ARG A 81 11.83 11.94 22.06
C ARG A 81 12.39 13.36 21.98
N LYS A 82 12.44 13.94 20.78
CA LYS A 82 12.99 15.28 20.56
C LYS A 82 12.04 16.38 21.07
N PHE A 83 10.73 16.19 20.93
CA PHE A 83 9.71 17.17 21.36
C PHE A 83 9.18 16.97 22.78
N LYS A 84 9.37 15.80 23.41
CA LYS A 84 8.99 15.55 24.82
C LYS A 84 10.00 16.09 25.85
N LYS A 85 11.18 16.53 25.41
CA LYS A 85 12.23 17.11 26.28
C LYS A 85 12.20 18.65 26.31
N THR A 86 11.06 19.26 25.99
CA THR A 86 10.81 20.69 26.23
C THR A 86 9.62 20.82 27.16
#